data_AF-A0A936LR87-F1
#
_entry.id   AF-A0A936LR87-F1
#
_cell.length_a   1.000
_cell.length_b   1.000
_cell.length_c   1.000
_cell.angle_alpha   90.00
_cell.angle_beta   90.00
_cell.angle_gamma   90.00
#
_symmetry.space_group_name_H-M   'P 1'
#
loop_
_entity.id
_entity.type
_entity.pdbx_description
1 polymer ?
#
loop_
_entity_poly.entity_id
_entity_poly.type
_entity_poly.pdbx_seq_one_letter_code
_entity_poly.pdbx_strand_id
1 'polypeptide(L)'
;MRLFILLIAILLSNISCRIATVEQQNLSCKVCSEVLNLSTFQGAVLEAYTHIQFNDDWRSADSLLRSTIQRFKSSLIIDSLVYFSCAYLTLPELSGNNLLFTKELVMELERSASSVKNPQLQAILHFALNHYYYHTFDALKSFNHAHKLVSLNAMEAGDMKVLEHIALGRAHERAIDYKSALKNFLEGYYIAEEIQITFYRSFILGVLSDFYNRNNLHEKAYEYKLVSLDLLANDSISYYFSLLHKLEYVRKINKDGTFNLSEFKEVVNYSKRFSIKRLSVYAFAFLRTSFLDANKAPELYKLYSEQYPEELEQFKIIDSDNYFKFMAAYHEFSGKPDSAEYYFQKVIKAYSQSNAGFGNIYSLYLRYGDFKVRMGDQKLALKAYLLSFEAVNHLNNTKHQLIAAKKLKDIYVASNQGNEAVQFIQIFHSLQDRADSLQHDRDIVKMELENGAQILQLQKRLETEQLHKVHQNQYNLIAVFIGLVLFILLAAVQLHVPIWIIRTLGFLFFIFLFEFFIIKLDKQIHHLTHEVPWKLFTLKVVLFSMLLPLHHWLEKIVVHYLVEKRASGGRLIKFNFQIISDWFQKWNKPG
;
A
#
# COMPACT_ATOMS: atom_id res chain seq x y z
N MET A 1 -11.82 -18.39 10.54
CA MET A 1 -12.72 -17.49 9.77
C MET A 1 -13.31 -16.35 10.62
N ARG A 2 -14.13 -16.59 11.67
CA ARG A 2 -14.71 -15.50 12.50
C ARG A 2 -13.69 -14.61 13.25
N LEU A 3 -12.58 -15.18 13.75
CA LEU A 3 -11.48 -14.42 14.36
C LEU A 3 -10.63 -13.62 13.34
N PHE A 4 -10.59 -14.07 12.09
CA PHE A 4 -9.88 -13.40 11.01
C PHE A 4 -10.71 -12.26 10.42
N ILE A 5 -12.03 -12.47 10.27
CA ILE A 5 -13.02 -11.41 10.04
C ILE A 5 -12.98 -10.37 11.15
N LEU A 6 -12.55 -10.73 12.37
CA LEU A 6 -12.39 -9.79 13.48
C LEU A 6 -11.06 -8.99 13.42
N LEU A 7 -9.96 -9.59 12.96
CA LEU A 7 -8.72 -8.86 12.64
C LEU A 7 -8.99 -7.86 11.52
N ILE A 8 -9.71 -8.32 10.49
CA ILE A 8 -10.27 -7.50 9.43
C ILE A 8 -11.27 -6.50 10.03
N ALA A 9 -12.16 -6.80 10.97
CA ALA A 9 -13.10 -5.82 11.55
C ALA A 9 -12.43 -4.77 12.45
N ILE A 10 -11.31 -5.10 13.11
CA ILE A 10 -10.50 -4.15 13.88
C ILE A 10 -9.67 -3.28 12.92
N LEU A 11 -9.13 -3.85 11.84
CA LEU A 11 -8.46 -3.11 10.76
C LEU A 11 -9.45 -2.32 9.85
N LEU A 12 -10.67 -2.83 9.66
CA LEU A 12 -11.85 -2.30 8.96
C LEU A 12 -12.76 -1.49 9.90
N SER A 13 -12.39 -1.27 11.16
CA SER A 13 -13.02 -0.19 11.92
C SER A 13 -12.72 1.17 11.26
N ASN A 14 -11.71 1.20 10.36
CA ASN A 14 -11.47 2.25 9.37
C ASN A 14 -12.43 2.24 8.15
N ILE A 15 -13.26 1.21 7.93
CA ILE A 15 -14.14 1.06 6.75
C ILE A 15 -15.64 0.88 7.12
N SER A 16 -15.96 0.33 8.29
CA SER A 16 -17.34 -0.01 8.69
C SER A 16 -18.15 1.17 9.25
N CYS A 17 -17.63 2.40 9.16
CA CYS A 17 -18.38 3.62 9.46
C CYS A 17 -19.23 4.08 8.26
N ARG A 18 -19.96 3.16 7.61
CA ARG A 18 -20.83 3.47 6.46
C ARG A 18 -22.31 3.72 6.82
N ILE A 19 -22.70 3.60 8.10
CA ILE A 19 -24.13 3.64 8.51
C ILE A 19 -24.44 4.67 9.61
N ALA A 20 -23.45 5.27 10.27
CA ALA A 20 -23.71 6.23 11.36
C ALA A 20 -23.40 7.67 10.92
N THR A 21 -24.36 8.57 11.07
CA THR A 21 -24.11 10.01 10.96
C THR A 21 -23.09 10.46 12.02
N VAL A 22 -22.42 11.58 11.77
CA VAL A 22 -21.27 12.10 12.56
C VAL A 22 -21.55 12.24 14.07
N GLU A 23 -22.81 12.41 14.46
CA GLU A 23 -23.25 12.48 15.87
C GLU A 23 -23.28 11.09 16.54
N GLN A 24 -23.57 10.03 15.77
CA GLN A 24 -23.48 8.65 16.21
C GLN A 24 -22.05 8.11 16.26
N GLN A 25 -21.04 8.76 15.65
CA GLN A 25 -19.64 8.32 15.74
C GLN A 25 -18.98 8.69 17.07
N ASN A 26 -19.26 9.89 17.60
CA ASN A 26 -18.85 10.28 18.95
C ASN A 26 -19.61 9.47 20.01
N LEU A 27 -20.88 9.16 19.77
CA LEU A 27 -21.60 8.19 20.59
C LEU A 27 -21.05 6.77 20.39
N SER A 28 -20.71 6.31 19.18
CA SER A 28 -20.27 4.93 18.95
C SER A 28 -18.85 4.67 19.43
N CYS A 29 -17.97 5.67 19.51
CA CYS A 29 -16.65 5.48 20.12
C CYS A 29 -16.79 5.33 21.65
N LYS A 30 -17.64 6.16 22.26
CA LYS A 30 -17.97 6.09 23.70
C LYS A 30 -18.80 4.85 24.05
N VAL A 31 -19.78 4.50 23.22
CA VAL A 31 -20.63 3.31 23.33
C VAL A 31 -19.85 2.05 22.96
N CYS A 32 -18.89 2.06 22.03
CA CYS A 32 -18.01 0.91 21.82
C CYS A 32 -17.07 0.72 23.02
N SER A 33 -16.57 1.77 23.68
CA SER A 33 -15.83 1.61 24.93
C SER A 33 -16.70 1.17 26.12
N GLU A 34 -18.00 1.49 26.11
CA GLU A 34 -18.96 1.05 27.14
C GLU A 34 -19.55 -0.35 26.87
N VAL A 35 -19.65 -0.76 25.60
CA VAL A 35 -20.20 -2.06 25.15
C VAL A 35 -19.10 -3.12 25.01
N LEU A 36 -17.89 -2.75 24.59
CA LEU A 36 -16.70 -3.59 24.74
C LEU A 36 -16.24 -3.47 26.18
N ASN A 37 -16.70 -4.39 27.01
CA ASN A 37 -16.24 -4.54 28.38
C ASN A 37 -14.70 -4.39 28.42
N LEU A 38 -14.18 -3.31 29.03
CA LEU A 38 -12.74 -2.97 29.13
C LEU A 38 -11.91 -4.10 29.77
N SER A 39 -12.58 -5.09 30.38
CA SER A 39 -11.99 -6.35 30.83
C SER A 39 -11.55 -7.27 29.67
N THR A 40 -11.98 -7.01 28.44
CA THR A 40 -11.60 -7.77 27.25
C THR A 40 -10.41 -7.12 26.54
N PHE A 41 -9.46 -7.94 26.09
CA PHE A 41 -8.26 -7.45 25.39
C PHE A 41 -8.58 -6.61 24.15
N GLN A 42 -9.67 -6.93 23.45
CA GLN A 42 -10.11 -6.17 22.28
C GLN A 42 -10.40 -4.71 22.63
N GLY A 43 -11.04 -4.48 23.78
CA GLY A 43 -11.20 -3.14 24.35
C GLY A 43 -9.84 -2.48 24.60
N ALA A 44 -8.90 -3.20 25.23
CA ALA A 44 -7.57 -2.67 25.52
C ALA A 44 -6.74 -2.34 24.26
N VAL A 45 -6.82 -3.13 23.18
CA VAL A 45 -6.15 -2.82 21.90
C VAL A 45 -6.78 -1.62 21.24
N LEU A 46 -8.12 -1.59 21.19
CA LEU A 46 -8.83 -0.49 20.57
C LEU A 46 -8.57 0.80 21.33
N GLU A 47 -8.56 0.76 22.66
CA GLU A 47 -8.23 1.87 23.54
C GLU A 47 -6.76 2.28 23.38
N ALA A 48 -5.81 1.34 23.35
CA ALA A 48 -4.40 1.64 23.09
C ALA A 48 -4.20 2.26 21.70
N TYR A 49 -4.86 1.72 20.68
CA TYR A 49 -4.88 2.28 19.33
C TYR A 49 -5.49 3.69 19.34
N THR A 50 -6.54 3.91 20.14
CA THR A 50 -7.15 5.23 20.31
C THR A 50 -6.19 6.21 20.97
N HIS A 51 -5.49 5.80 22.03
CA HIS A 51 -4.43 6.61 22.65
C HIS A 51 -3.33 6.97 21.66
N ILE A 52 -2.92 6.04 20.81
CA ILE A 52 -1.90 6.28 19.78
C ILE A 52 -2.41 7.22 18.69
N GLN A 53 -3.55 6.91 18.08
CA GLN A 53 -4.05 7.64 16.92
C GLN A 53 -4.60 9.02 17.28
N PHE A 54 -5.41 9.10 18.34
CA PHE A 54 -6.10 10.34 18.69
C PHE A 54 -5.29 11.20 19.65
N ASN A 55 -4.57 10.59 20.61
CA ASN A 55 -3.90 11.34 21.67
C ASN A 55 -2.37 11.44 21.52
N ASP A 56 -1.78 10.70 20.56
CA ASP A 56 -0.31 10.52 20.45
C ASP A 56 0.33 10.12 21.80
N ASP A 57 -0.42 9.37 22.61
CA ASP A 57 -0.05 8.99 23.98
C ASP A 57 0.44 7.54 24.03
N TRP A 58 1.68 7.37 23.59
CA TRP A 58 2.38 6.09 23.56
C TRP A 58 2.53 5.46 24.95
N ARG A 59 2.69 6.27 26.00
CA ARG A 59 2.89 5.77 27.37
C ARG A 59 1.64 5.09 27.91
N SER A 60 0.49 5.72 27.72
CA SER A 60 -0.79 5.12 28.13
C SER A 60 -1.11 3.87 27.32
N ALA A 61 -0.89 3.91 26.01
CA ALA A 61 -1.06 2.74 25.15
C ALA A 61 -0.17 1.57 25.58
N ASP A 62 1.13 1.81 25.79
CA ASP A 62 2.08 0.80 26.27
C ASP A 62 1.70 0.23 27.63
N SER A 63 1.35 1.09 28.59
CA SER A 63 0.93 0.70 29.93
C SER A 63 -0.30 -0.22 29.88
N LEU A 64 -1.30 0.18 29.10
CA LEU A 64 -2.53 -0.56 28.89
C LEU A 64 -2.23 -1.93 28.25
N LEU A 65 -1.50 -1.95 27.15
CA LEU A 65 -1.14 -3.18 26.43
C LEU A 65 -0.30 -4.12 27.29
N ARG A 66 0.68 -3.59 28.04
CA ARG A 66 1.53 -4.37 28.95
C ARG A 66 0.71 -5.00 30.08
N SER A 67 -0.16 -4.23 30.72
CA SER A 67 -1.04 -4.73 31.78
C SER A 67 -1.97 -5.82 31.26
N THR A 68 -2.47 -5.66 30.03
CA THR A 68 -3.36 -6.62 29.41
C THR A 68 -2.61 -7.89 29.01
N ILE A 69 -1.44 -7.78 28.38
CA ILE A 69 -0.54 -8.92 28.09
C ILE A 69 -0.22 -9.69 29.38
N GLN A 70 0.09 -8.99 30.48
CA GLN A 70 0.37 -9.63 31.76
C GLN A 70 -0.82 -10.40 32.34
N ARG A 71 -2.05 -9.90 32.17
CA ARG A 71 -3.27 -10.65 32.55
C ARG A 71 -3.44 -11.91 31.70
N PHE A 72 -3.22 -11.84 30.39
CA PHE A 72 -3.36 -13.02 29.51
C PHE A 72 -2.27 -14.07 29.73
N LYS A 73 -1.06 -13.65 30.09
CA LYS A 73 -0.01 -14.57 30.55
C LYS A 73 -0.49 -15.43 31.72
N SER A 74 -1.21 -14.83 32.66
CA SER A 74 -1.75 -15.55 33.82
C SER A 74 -2.91 -16.49 33.49
N SER A 75 -3.63 -16.26 32.39
CA SER A 75 -4.79 -17.07 32.00
C SER A 75 -4.44 -18.29 31.13
N LEU A 76 -3.17 -18.50 30.78
CA LEU A 76 -2.67 -19.63 29.96
C LEU A 76 -3.30 -19.75 28.55
N ILE A 77 -3.90 -18.69 28.02
CA ILE A 77 -4.50 -18.69 26.66
C ILE A 77 -3.45 -18.21 25.65
N ILE A 78 -2.52 -19.10 25.27
CA ILE A 78 -1.37 -18.81 24.40
C ILE A 78 -1.82 -18.20 23.07
N ASP A 79 -2.87 -18.72 22.44
CA ASP A 79 -3.33 -18.25 21.13
C ASP A 79 -3.78 -16.77 21.16
N SER A 80 -4.44 -16.36 22.24
CA SER A 80 -4.84 -14.96 22.43
C SER A 80 -3.61 -14.08 22.63
N LEU A 81 -2.71 -14.47 23.53
CA LEU A 81 -1.46 -13.75 23.78
C LEU A 81 -0.66 -13.52 22.48
N VAL A 82 -0.50 -14.56 21.67
CA VAL A 82 0.22 -14.47 20.40
C VAL A 82 -0.47 -13.54 19.43
N TYR A 83 -1.76 -13.75 19.16
CA TYR A 83 -2.54 -12.93 18.21
C TYR A 83 -2.42 -11.43 18.52
N PHE A 84 -2.50 -11.11 19.79
CA PHE A 84 -2.48 -9.75 20.28
C PHE A 84 -1.10 -9.09 20.28
N SER A 85 -0.09 -9.85 20.65
CA SER A 85 1.31 -9.39 20.56
C SER A 85 1.71 -9.14 19.10
N CYS A 86 1.12 -9.89 18.15
CA CYS A 86 1.31 -9.63 16.72
C CYS A 86 0.69 -8.30 16.29
N ALA A 87 -0.54 -8.02 16.73
CA ALA A 87 -1.19 -6.74 16.44
C ALA A 87 -0.34 -5.55 16.94
N TYR A 88 0.21 -5.67 18.16
CA TYR A 88 1.15 -4.70 18.72
C TYR A 88 2.39 -4.50 17.84
N LEU A 89 3.04 -5.59 17.42
CA LEU A 89 4.27 -5.51 16.60
C LEU A 89 4.02 -4.98 15.19
N THR A 90 2.82 -5.14 14.63
CA THR A 90 2.48 -4.64 13.29
C THR A 90 2.16 -3.16 13.23
N LEU A 91 2.10 -2.46 14.38
CA LEU A 91 1.90 -1.01 14.40
C LEU A 91 3.23 -0.32 14.04
N PRO A 92 3.29 0.40 12.90
CA PRO A 92 4.54 0.86 12.30
C PRO A 92 5.47 1.68 13.21
N GLU A 93 4.92 2.43 14.18
CA GLU A 93 5.73 3.32 15.04
C GLU A 93 5.89 2.88 16.50
N LEU A 94 5.30 1.75 16.94
CA LEU A 94 5.50 1.25 18.32
C LEU A 94 6.92 0.72 18.58
N SER A 95 7.67 0.40 17.54
CA SER A 95 9.03 -0.14 17.67
C SER A 95 10.06 0.87 18.18
N GLY A 96 9.76 2.18 18.15
CA GLY A 96 10.72 3.25 18.46
C GLY A 96 10.76 3.73 19.91
N ASN A 97 9.60 3.88 20.57
CA ASN A 97 9.52 4.64 21.84
C ASN A 97 9.75 3.79 23.10
N ASN A 98 9.57 2.47 23.02
CA ASN A 98 9.83 1.54 24.13
C ASN A 98 10.55 0.28 23.65
N LEU A 99 11.77 0.49 23.14
CA LEU A 99 12.61 -0.56 22.56
C LEU A 99 12.80 -1.76 23.51
N LEU A 100 12.82 -1.54 24.82
CA LEU A 100 13.00 -2.61 25.81
C LEU A 100 11.76 -3.52 25.87
N PHE A 101 10.56 -2.96 26.06
CA PHE A 101 9.34 -3.75 26.12
C PHE A 101 9.07 -4.49 24.81
N THR A 102 9.27 -3.83 23.67
CA THR A 102 9.09 -4.47 22.36
C THR A 102 10.07 -5.64 22.17
N LYS A 103 11.33 -5.50 22.61
CA LYS A 103 12.29 -6.61 22.61
C LYS A 103 11.87 -7.77 23.51
N GLU A 104 11.40 -7.49 24.72
CA GLU A 104 10.87 -8.52 25.64
C GLU A 104 9.71 -9.30 25.00
N LEU A 105 8.78 -8.58 24.38
CA LEU A 105 7.62 -9.15 23.71
C LEU A 105 8.01 -10.03 22.53
N VAL A 106 8.97 -9.58 21.70
CA VAL A 106 9.48 -10.34 20.55
C VAL A 106 10.15 -11.64 21.01
N MET A 107 11.01 -11.60 22.03
CA MET A 107 11.66 -12.79 22.57
C MET A 107 10.63 -13.81 23.08
N GLU A 108 9.56 -13.33 23.71
CA GLU A 108 8.48 -14.19 24.19
C GLU A 108 7.66 -14.80 23.04
N LEU A 109 7.35 -14.00 22.03
CA LEU A 109 6.66 -14.46 20.82
C LEU A 109 7.46 -15.53 20.08
N GLU A 110 8.78 -15.37 19.98
CA GLU A 110 9.67 -16.37 19.39
C GLU A 110 9.65 -17.69 20.18
N ARG A 111 9.67 -17.63 21.51
CA ARG A 111 9.57 -18.83 22.38
C ARG A 111 8.21 -19.51 22.25
N SER A 112 7.14 -18.73 22.10
CA SER A 112 5.77 -19.23 21.99
C SER A 112 5.42 -19.72 20.58
N ALA A 113 6.24 -19.42 19.58
CA ALA A 113 5.94 -19.78 18.19
C ALA A 113 5.75 -21.29 17.98
N SER A 114 6.52 -22.13 18.69
CA SER A 114 6.43 -23.59 18.59
C SER A 114 5.22 -24.19 19.32
N SER A 115 4.60 -23.44 20.24
CA SER A 115 3.47 -23.93 21.04
C SER A 115 2.11 -23.59 20.43
N VAL A 116 2.04 -22.60 19.53
CA VAL A 116 0.83 -22.26 18.77
C VAL A 116 0.49 -23.40 17.82
N LYS A 117 -0.69 -24.02 17.96
CA LYS A 117 -1.09 -25.14 17.07
C LYS A 117 -1.86 -24.67 15.83
N ASN A 118 -2.42 -23.47 15.85
CA ASN A 118 -3.23 -22.94 14.76
C ASN A 118 -2.34 -22.38 13.64
N PRO A 119 -2.36 -22.95 12.40
CA PRO A 119 -1.51 -22.51 11.30
C PRO A 119 -1.74 -21.05 10.89
N GLN A 120 -2.98 -20.55 10.93
CA GLN A 120 -3.28 -19.13 10.64
C GLN A 120 -2.58 -18.21 11.63
N LEU A 121 -2.59 -18.61 12.89
CA LEU A 121 -2.01 -17.80 13.96
C LEU A 121 -0.47 -17.85 13.91
N GLN A 122 0.11 -19.02 13.61
CA GLN A 122 1.54 -19.12 13.34
C GLN A 122 1.97 -18.24 12.14
N ALA A 123 1.14 -18.19 11.10
CA ALA A 123 1.39 -17.33 9.94
C ALA A 123 1.37 -15.84 10.33
N ILE A 124 0.34 -15.38 11.05
CA ILE A 124 0.26 -14.00 11.57
C ILE A 124 1.45 -13.68 12.48
N LEU A 125 1.87 -14.62 13.32
CA LEU A 125 3.04 -14.49 14.18
C LEU A 125 4.32 -14.29 13.39
N HIS A 126 4.60 -15.13 12.41
CA HIS A 126 5.79 -14.99 11.60
C HIS A 126 5.76 -13.74 10.71
N PHE A 127 4.58 -13.31 10.24
CA PHE A 127 4.42 -12.02 9.58
C PHE A 127 4.76 -10.85 10.51
N ALA A 128 4.25 -10.84 11.74
CA ALA A 128 4.52 -9.78 12.71
C ALA A 128 6.00 -9.73 13.14
N LEU A 129 6.62 -10.89 13.37
CA LEU A 129 8.05 -10.98 13.67
C LEU A 129 8.92 -10.54 12.48
N ASN A 130 8.54 -10.92 11.25
CA ASN A 130 9.20 -10.42 10.04
C ASN A 130 9.11 -8.89 9.96
N HIS A 131 7.93 -8.32 10.19
CA HIS A 131 7.73 -6.87 10.17
C HIS A 131 8.56 -6.15 11.23
N TYR A 132 8.59 -6.67 12.46
CA TYR A 132 9.46 -6.15 13.52
C TYR A 132 10.93 -6.16 13.10
N TYR A 133 11.44 -7.31 12.65
CA TYR A 133 12.86 -7.44 12.30
C TYR A 133 13.26 -6.63 11.07
N TYR A 134 12.34 -6.43 10.13
CA TYR A 134 12.48 -5.48 9.04
C TYR A 134 12.74 -4.05 9.58
N HIS A 135 11.92 -3.58 10.53
CA HIS A 135 12.05 -2.25 11.12
C HIS A 135 13.23 -2.11 12.09
N THR A 136 13.67 -3.18 12.74
CA THR A 136 14.88 -3.18 13.58
C THR A 136 16.15 -3.51 12.81
N PHE A 137 16.08 -3.51 11.49
CA PHE A 137 17.24 -3.63 10.60
C PHE A 137 17.95 -5.02 10.64
N ASP A 138 17.32 -6.08 11.16
CA ASP A 138 17.86 -7.46 11.23
C ASP A 138 17.40 -8.30 10.02
N ALA A 139 18.21 -8.28 8.95
CA ALA A 139 17.89 -8.93 7.68
C ALA A 139 17.73 -10.46 7.81
N LEU A 140 18.61 -11.11 8.57
CA LEU A 140 18.64 -12.57 8.69
C LEU A 140 17.39 -13.09 9.40
N LYS A 141 17.02 -12.46 10.52
CA LYS A 141 15.80 -12.87 11.23
C LYS A 141 14.54 -12.54 10.44
N SER A 142 14.50 -11.40 9.76
CA SER A 142 13.40 -11.06 8.84
C SER A 142 13.22 -12.15 7.79
N PHE A 143 14.31 -12.61 7.15
CA PHE A 143 14.31 -13.65 6.14
C PHE A 143 13.86 -15.01 6.70
N ASN A 144 14.38 -15.41 7.87
CA ASN A 144 14.00 -16.65 8.53
C ASN A 144 12.49 -16.70 8.83
N HIS A 145 11.90 -15.60 9.30
CA HIS A 145 10.46 -15.54 9.55
C HIS A 145 9.62 -15.48 8.28
N ALA A 146 10.10 -14.82 7.22
CA ALA A 146 9.44 -14.87 5.92
C ALA A 146 9.39 -16.31 5.37
N HIS A 147 10.50 -17.05 5.42
CA HIS A 147 10.51 -18.45 4.97
C HIS A 147 9.68 -19.38 5.85
N LYS A 148 9.64 -19.15 7.16
CA LYS A 148 8.73 -19.90 8.04
C LYS A 148 7.28 -19.65 7.62
N LEU A 149 6.90 -18.41 7.33
CA LEU A 149 5.56 -18.07 6.84
C LEU A 149 5.20 -18.85 5.56
N VAL A 150 6.10 -18.88 4.57
CA VAL A 150 5.96 -19.68 3.33
C VAL A 150 5.79 -21.17 3.65
N SER A 151 6.66 -21.72 4.51
CA SER A 151 6.69 -23.16 4.83
C SER A 151 5.43 -23.69 5.50
N LEU A 152 4.67 -22.81 6.16
CA LEU A 152 3.45 -23.20 6.83
C LEU A 152 2.37 -23.65 5.85
N ASN A 153 2.49 -23.34 4.54
CA ASN A 153 1.51 -23.66 3.49
C ASN A 153 0.06 -23.39 3.95
N ALA A 154 -0.10 -22.45 4.89
CA ALA A 154 -1.18 -22.56 5.87
C ALA A 154 -2.54 -22.30 5.26
N MET A 155 -2.64 -21.73 4.06
CA MET A 155 -3.91 -21.46 3.41
C MET A 155 -3.78 -21.41 1.89
N GLU A 156 -4.65 -22.12 1.17
CA GLU A 156 -4.97 -21.78 -0.22
C GLU A 156 -5.68 -20.41 -0.34
N ALA A 157 -6.10 -19.82 0.78
CA ALA A 157 -6.76 -18.52 0.82
C ALA A 157 -5.80 -17.41 0.34
N GLY A 158 -6.24 -16.65 -0.66
CA GLY A 158 -5.41 -15.65 -1.33
C GLY A 158 -4.97 -14.50 -0.40
N ASP A 159 -5.68 -14.23 0.68
CA ASP A 159 -5.35 -13.18 1.66
C ASP A 159 -4.00 -13.40 2.37
N MET A 160 -3.73 -14.61 2.87
CA MET A 160 -2.46 -14.93 3.51
C MET A 160 -1.30 -14.96 2.52
N LYS A 161 -1.55 -15.35 1.27
CA LYS A 161 -0.53 -15.29 0.21
C LYS A 161 -0.07 -13.86 -0.06
N VAL A 162 -0.97 -12.87 0.00
CA VAL A 162 -0.56 -11.45 -0.09
C VAL A 162 0.42 -11.11 1.03
N LEU A 163 0.14 -11.52 2.28
CA LEU A 163 1.01 -11.24 3.43
C LEU A 163 2.36 -11.97 3.33
N GLU A 164 2.37 -13.20 2.82
CA GLU A 164 3.58 -13.98 2.55
C GLU A 164 4.52 -13.23 1.60
N HIS A 165 3.99 -12.80 0.45
CA HIS A 165 4.76 -12.03 -0.52
C HIS A 165 5.22 -10.67 0.02
N ILE A 166 4.43 -10.01 0.87
CA ILE A 166 4.89 -8.79 1.55
C ILE A 166 6.07 -9.08 2.49
N ALA A 167 6.00 -10.17 3.26
CA ALA A 167 7.07 -10.54 4.19
C ALA A 167 8.37 -10.92 3.45
N LEU A 168 8.27 -11.69 2.37
CA LEU A 168 9.39 -12.01 1.49
C LEU A 168 9.97 -10.75 0.85
N GLY A 169 9.10 -9.90 0.29
CA GLY A 169 9.52 -8.65 -0.34
C GLY A 169 10.31 -7.75 0.61
N ARG A 170 9.83 -7.59 1.85
CA ARG A 170 10.52 -6.84 2.91
C ARG A 170 11.85 -7.49 3.32
N ALA A 171 11.89 -8.81 3.43
CA ALA A 171 13.11 -9.52 3.77
C ALA A 171 14.19 -9.35 2.69
N HIS A 172 13.82 -9.48 1.41
CA HIS A 172 14.72 -9.24 0.28
C HIS A 172 15.15 -7.76 0.19
N GLU A 173 14.24 -6.81 0.40
CA GLU A 173 14.57 -5.38 0.44
C GLU A 173 15.62 -5.10 1.52
N ARG A 174 15.46 -5.72 2.69
CA ARG A 174 16.40 -5.58 3.80
C ARG A 174 17.75 -6.23 3.51
N ALA A 175 17.76 -7.31 2.73
CA ALA A 175 18.96 -7.95 2.20
C ALA A 175 19.57 -7.23 0.97
N ILE A 176 19.01 -6.08 0.56
CA ILE A 176 19.46 -5.28 -0.60
C ILE A 176 19.23 -6.02 -1.94
N ASP A 177 18.42 -7.08 -1.96
CA ASP A 177 17.99 -7.77 -3.17
C ASP A 177 16.68 -7.14 -3.70
N TYR A 178 16.81 -5.94 -4.27
CA TYR A 178 15.66 -5.14 -4.68
C TYR A 178 14.85 -5.79 -5.82
N LYS A 179 15.48 -6.59 -6.67
CA LYS A 179 14.80 -7.31 -7.76
C LYS A 179 13.85 -8.36 -7.22
N SER A 180 14.31 -9.21 -6.30
CA SER A 180 13.45 -10.21 -5.66
C SER A 180 12.42 -9.55 -4.76
N ALA A 181 12.76 -8.42 -4.11
CA ALA A 181 11.81 -7.65 -3.32
C ALA A 181 10.64 -7.15 -4.16
N LEU A 182 10.94 -6.49 -5.28
CA LEU A 182 9.93 -5.97 -6.20
C LEU A 182 9.08 -7.08 -6.81
N LYS A 183 9.70 -8.19 -7.23
CA LYS A 183 8.99 -9.36 -7.74
C LYS A 183 7.92 -9.82 -6.75
N ASN A 184 8.31 -10.04 -5.50
CA ASN A 184 7.37 -10.47 -4.46
C ASN A 184 6.27 -9.44 -4.21
N PHE A 185 6.59 -8.15 -4.10
CA PHE A 185 5.55 -7.13 -3.91
C PHE A 185 4.54 -7.07 -5.05
N LEU A 186 4.99 -7.23 -6.30
CA LEU A 186 4.09 -7.27 -7.45
C LEU A 186 3.27 -8.57 -7.51
N GLU A 187 3.84 -9.72 -7.15
CA GLU A 187 3.09 -10.98 -7.02
C GLU A 187 1.99 -10.84 -5.96
N GLY A 188 2.31 -10.28 -4.78
CA GLY A 188 1.32 -9.95 -3.76
C GLY A 188 0.24 -8.97 -4.26
N TYR A 189 0.60 -8.02 -5.12
CA TYR A 189 -0.35 -7.08 -5.73
C TYR A 189 -1.31 -7.80 -6.67
N TYR A 190 -0.83 -8.67 -7.55
CA TYR A 190 -1.70 -9.43 -8.45
C TYR A 190 -2.66 -10.35 -7.69
N ILE A 191 -2.20 -11.00 -6.61
CA ILE A 191 -3.07 -11.82 -5.76
C ILE A 191 -4.12 -10.93 -5.06
N ALA A 192 -3.73 -9.75 -4.58
CA ALA A 192 -4.67 -8.80 -3.98
C ALA A 192 -5.73 -8.31 -4.98
N GLU A 193 -5.36 -8.08 -6.24
CA GLU A 193 -6.28 -7.78 -7.33
C GLU A 193 -7.20 -8.97 -7.64
N GLU A 194 -6.71 -10.21 -7.59
CA GLU A 194 -7.54 -11.40 -7.84
C GLU A 194 -8.61 -11.60 -6.76
N ILE A 195 -8.26 -11.42 -5.47
CA ILE A 195 -9.21 -11.60 -4.37
C ILE A 195 -10.19 -10.42 -4.20
N GLN A 196 -9.93 -9.28 -4.85
CA GLN A 196 -10.76 -8.06 -4.82
C GLN A 196 -11.09 -7.53 -3.41
N ILE A 197 -10.25 -7.83 -2.41
CA ILE A 197 -10.41 -7.33 -1.04
C ILE A 197 -9.72 -5.97 -0.93
N THR A 198 -10.50 -4.90 -0.77
CA THR A 198 -10.04 -3.51 -0.70
C THR A 198 -8.88 -3.29 0.26
N PHE A 199 -8.94 -3.89 1.46
CA PHE A 199 -7.88 -3.78 2.46
C PHE A 199 -6.52 -4.23 1.91
N TYR A 200 -6.44 -5.46 1.39
CA TYR A 200 -5.17 -6.01 0.89
C TYR A 200 -4.64 -5.24 -0.31
N ARG A 201 -5.54 -4.81 -1.21
CA ARG A 201 -5.19 -3.95 -2.36
C ARG A 201 -4.60 -2.62 -1.89
N SER A 202 -5.27 -1.90 -0.99
CA SER A 202 -4.75 -0.63 -0.46
C SER A 202 -3.41 -0.83 0.29
N PHE A 203 -3.27 -1.95 1.01
CA PHE A 203 -2.09 -2.24 1.82
C PHE A 203 -0.87 -2.55 0.95
N ILE A 204 -0.99 -3.43 -0.04
CA ILE A 204 0.12 -3.75 -0.94
C ILE A 204 0.50 -2.56 -1.82
N LEU A 205 -0.46 -1.75 -2.26
CA LEU A 205 -0.18 -0.49 -2.98
C LEU A 205 0.59 0.49 -2.08
N GLY A 206 0.26 0.56 -0.79
CA GLY A 206 1.03 1.31 0.20
C GLY A 206 2.47 0.80 0.32
N VAL A 207 2.66 -0.53 0.39
CA VAL A 207 3.99 -1.16 0.45
C VAL A 207 4.81 -0.88 -0.82
N LEU A 208 4.22 -1.02 -2.01
CA LEU A 208 4.86 -0.70 -3.29
C LEU A 208 5.24 0.78 -3.36
N SER A 209 4.32 1.67 -2.97
CA SER A 209 4.58 3.11 -2.87
C SER A 209 5.79 3.41 -1.99
N ASP A 210 5.85 2.83 -0.79
CA ASP A 210 6.94 3.06 0.14
C ASP A 210 8.27 2.47 -0.37
N PHE A 211 8.22 1.29 -1.01
CA PHE A 211 9.38 0.66 -1.65
C PHE A 211 9.97 1.57 -2.74
N TYR A 212 9.13 2.06 -3.66
CA TYR A 212 9.58 2.98 -4.70
C TYR A 212 10.13 4.29 -4.13
N ASN A 213 9.48 4.86 -3.10
CA ASN A 213 9.94 6.08 -2.45
C ASN A 213 11.31 5.90 -1.75
N ARG A 214 11.54 4.79 -1.05
CA ARG A 214 12.84 4.48 -0.43
C ARG A 214 13.96 4.30 -1.44
N ASN A 215 13.62 3.86 -2.66
CA ASN A 215 14.54 3.72 -3.78
C ASN A 215 14.64 4.99 -4.66
N ASN A 216 14.16 6.14 -4.18
CA ASN A 216 14.15 7.45 -4.86
C ASN A 216 13.37 7.48 -6.19
N LEU A 217 12.40 6.59 -6.36
CA LEU A 217 11.50 6.52 -7.51
C LEU A 217 10.17 7.20 -7.17
N HIS A 218 10.25 8.50 -6.87
CA HIS A 218 9.12 9.25 -6.29
C HIS A 218 7.89 9.34 -7.20
N GLU A 219 8.07 9.39 -8.52
CA GLU A 219 6.96 9.41 -9.50
C GLU A 219 6.15 8.10 -9.43
N LYS A 220 6.82 6.95 -9.51
CA LYS A 220 6.13 5.64 -9.34
C LYS A 220 5.52 5.48 -7.96
N ALA A 221 6.20 5.94 -6.91
CA ALA A 221 5.63 5.92 -5.56
C ALA A 221 4.31 6.71 -5.50
N TYR A 222 4.30 7.90 -6.12
CA TYR A 222 3.13 8.74 -6.25
C TYR A 222 1.99 8.05 -7.03
N GLU A 223 2.28 7.40 -8.15
CA GLU A 223 1.28 6.63 -8.92
C GLU A 223 0.59 5.56 -8.07
N TYR A 224 1.36 4.70 -7.39
CA TYR A 224 0.79 3.67 -6.50
C TYR A 224 0.01 4.27 -5.32
N LYS A 225 0.44 5.44 -4.83
CA LYS A 225 -0.26 6.14 -3.75
C LYS A 225 -1.61 6.69 -4.20
N LEU A 226 -1.72 7.20 -5.43
CA LEU A 226 -3.01 7.64 -5.99
C LEU A 226 -3.99 6.47 -6.08
N VAL A 227 -3.57 5.34 -6.63
CA VAL A 227 -4.44 4.14 -6.71
C VAL A 227 -4.83 3.65 -5.31
N SER A 228 -3.91 3.70 -4.34
CA SER A 228 -4.22 3.36 -2.94
C SER A 228 -5.28 4.29 -2.34
N LEU A 229 -5.21 5.60 -2.61
CA LEU A 229 -6.18 6.59 -2.14
C LEU A 229 -7.58 6.35 -2.72
N ASP A 230 -7.69 5.99 -4.00
CA ASP A 230 -8.97 5.72 -4.66
C ASP A 230 -9.71 4.50 -4.06
N LEU A 231 -8.99 3.62 -3.36
CA LEU A 231 -9.56 2.47 -2.67
C LEU A 231 -9.99 2.78 -1.22
N LEU A 232 -9.52 3.88 -0.64
CA LEU A 232 -9.81 4.25 0.74
C LEU A 232 -11.09 5.08 0.82
N ALA A 233 -11.79 5.00 1.95
CA ALA A 233 -12.93 5.88 2.20
C ALA A 233 -12.42 7.32 2.44
N ASN A 234 -12.98 8.29 1.70
CA ASN A 234 -12.56 9.71 1.72
C ASN A 234 -12.64 10.39 3.10
N ASP A 235 -13.30 9.79 4.09
CA ASP A 235 -13.40 10.31 5.46
C ASP A 235 -12.66 9.43 6.50
N SER A 236 -11.79 8.51 6.07
CA SER A 236 -11.03 7.64 6.96
C SER A 236 -9.69 8.26 7.38
N ILE A 237 -9.23 7.93 8.59
CA ILE A 237 -7.90 8.34 9.09
C ILE A 237 -6.80 7.88 8.12
N SER A 238 -6.92 6.66 7.58
CA SER A 238 -6.01 6.09 6.60
C SER A 238 -5.95 6.88 5.29
N TYR A 239 -7.07 7.46 4.84
CA TYR A 239 -7.12 8.34 3.68
C TYR A 239 -6.27 9.59 3.92
N TYR A 240 -6.44 10.27 5.05
CA TYR A 240 -5.70 11.51 5.34
C TYR A 240 -4.21 11.30 5.60
N PHE A 241 -3.80 10.19 6.22
CA PHE A 241 -2.37 9.82 6.27
C PHE A 241 -1.82 9.52 4.86
N SER A 242 -2.59 8.83 4.03
CA SER A 242 -2.19 8.56 2.64
C SER A 242 -2.11 9.84 1.80
N LEU A 243 -2.98 10.82 2.07
CA LEU A 243 -2.97 12.13 1.44
C LEU A 243 -1.72 12.93 1.85
N LEU A 244 -1.30 12.86 3.11
CA LEU A 244 -0.03 13.44 3.55
C LEU A 244 1.17 12.80 2.86
N HIS A 245 1.21 11.47 2.74
CA HIS A 245 2.29 10.79 2.01
C HIS A 245 2.29 11.20 0.53
N LYS A 246 1.12 11.36 -0.09
CA LYS A 246 1.00 11.90 -1.45
C LYS A 246 1.66 13.29 -1.55
N LEU A 247 1.33 14.20 -0.63
CA LEU A 247 1.93 15.54 -0.59
C LEU A 247 3.45 15.49 -0.39
N GLU A 248 3.94 14.54 0.42
CA GLU A 248 5.37 14.31 0.59
C GLU A 248 6.06 13.90 -0.71
N TYR A 249 5.44 13.01 -1.48
CA TYR A 249 6.01 12.59 -2.77
C TYR A 249 5.99 13.72 -3.79
N VAL A 250 4.90 14.49 -3.89
CA VAL A 250 4.82 15.68 -4.76
C VAL A 250 5.95 16.64 -4.43
N ARG A 251 6.21 16.90 -3.15
CA ARG A 251 7.32 17.76 -2.71
C ARG A 251 8.69 17.22 -3.11
N LYS A 252 8.90 15.89 -3.09
CA LYS A 252 10.18 15.29 -3.52
C LYS A 252 10.37 15.31 -5.03
N ILE A 253 9.28 15.22 -5.79
CA ILE A 253 9.27 15.35 -7.26
C ILE A 253 9.55 16.82 -7.64
N ASN A 254 8.86 17.75 -6.98
CA ASN A 254 9.00 19.18 -7.22
C ASN A 254 10.27 19.74 -6.56
N LYS A 255 11.30 20.01 -7.37
CA LYS A 255 12.60 20.52 -6.87
C LYS A 255 12.52 21.83 -6.09
N ASP A 256 11.45 22.61 -6.28
CA ASP A 256 11.18 23.86 -5.58
C ASP A 256 10.40 23.68 -4.25
N GLY A 257 10.10 22.43 -3.89
CA GLY A 257 9.38 22.05 -2.68
C GLY A 257 7.90 22.45 -2.68
N THR A 258 7.31 22.73 -3.83
CA THR A 258 5.87 23.07 -3.93
C THR A 258 4.99 21.84 -3.79
N PHE A 259 3.82 22.03 -3.15
CA PHE A 259 2.78 21.01 -2.99
C PHE A 259 1.41 21.71 -2.89
N ASN A 260 0.32 20.93 -2.96
CA ASN A 260 -1.04 21.46 -2.91
C ASN A 260 -1.42 21.89 -1.48
N LEU A 261 -1.39 23.19 -1.19
CA LEU A 261 -1.74 23.73 0.12
C LEU A 261 -3.23 23.54 0.48
N SER A 262 -4.11 23.39 -0.52
CA SER A 262 -5.54 23.13 -0.28
C SER A 262 -5.75 21.75 0.34
N GLU A 263 -5.10 20.73 -0.23
CA GLU A 263 -5.15 19.36 0.30
C GLU A 263 -4.53 19.28 1.70
N PHE A 264 -3.44 20.01 1.94
CA PHE A 264 -2.85 20.12 3.28
C PHE A 264 -3.87 20.69 4.29
N LYS A 265 -4.57 21.78 3.93
CA LYS A 265 -5.60 22.37 4.79
C LYS A 265 -6.74 21.39 5.06
N GLU A 266 -7.07 20.54 4.09
CA GLU A 266 -8.06 19.48 4.28
C GLU A 266 -7.63 18.50 5.37
N VAL A 267 -6.38 18.03 5.35
CA VAL A 267 -5.81 17.16 6.39
C VAL A 267 -5.88 17.81 7.77
N VAL A 268 -5.49 19.09 7.88
CA VAL A 268 -5.52 19.83 9.16
C VAL A 268 -6.95 20.05 9.65
N ASN A 269 -7.88 20.37 8.75
CA ASN A 269 -9.29 20.54 9.11
C ASN A 269 -9.88 19.22 9.62
N TYR A 270 -9.56 18.11 8.95
CA TYR A 270 -9.98 16.78 9.40
C TYR A 270 -9.38 16.43 10.77
N SER A 271 -8.06 16.61 10.94
CA SER A 271 -7.39 16.31 12.22
C SER A 271 -7.97 17.12 13.38
N LYS A 272 -8.27 18.41 13.17
CA LYS A 272 -8.90 19.28 14.17
C LYS A 272 -10.35 18.89 14.45
N ARG A 273 -11.15 18.65 13.40
CA ARG A 273 -12.57 18.25 13.53
C ARG A 273 -12.74 16.99 14.36
N PHE A 274 -11.84 16.02 14.19
CA PHE A 274 -11.90 14.72 14.87
C PHE A 274 -10.92 14.61 16.05
N SER A 275 -10.26 15.71 16.43
CA SER A 275 -9.26 15.73 17.51
C SER A 275 -8.17 14.65 17.37
N ILE A 276 -7.73 14.37 16.14
CA ILE A 276 -6.70 13.38 15.85
C ILE A 276 -5.34 14.07 15.97
N LYS A 277 -4.83 14.15 17.20
CA LYS A 277 -3.59 14.88 17.52
C LYS A 277 -2.41 14.39 16.69
N ARG A 278 -2.27 13.07 16.53
CA ARG A 278 -1.16 12.46 15.79
C ARG A 278 -1.12 12.92 14.32
N LEU A 279 -2.28 12.93 13.66
CA LEU A 279 -2.39 13.40 12.29
C LEU A 279 -2.04 14.89 12.19
N SER A 280 -2.49 15.71 13.17
CA SER A 280 -2.13 17.13 13.24
C SER A 280 -0.62 17.34 13.38
N VAL A 281 0.01 16.65 14.35
CA VAL A 281 1.45 16.72 14.60
C VAL A 281 2.24 16.35 13.35
N TYR A 282 1.85 15.26 12.68
CA TYR A 282 2.51 14.82 11.45
C TYR A 282 2.32 15.82 10.31
N ALA A 283 1.11 16.34 10.12
CA ALA A 283 0.82 17.36 9.11
C ALA A 283 1.68 18.61 9.32
N PHE A 284 1.70 19.18 10.53
CA PHE A 284 2.52 20.36 10.81
C PHE A 284 4.02 20.07 10.74
N ALA A 285 4.48 18.87 11.12
CA ALA A 285 5.86 18.47 10.93
C ALA A 285 6.26 18.42 9.44
N PHE A 286 5.38 17.84 8.60
CA PHE A 286 5.53 17.84 7.14
C PHE A 286 5.63 19.27 6.60
N LEU A 287 4.71 20.16 7.00
CA LEU A 287 4.68 21.54 6.51
C LEU A 287 5.93 22.33 6.94
N ARG A 288 6.35 22.20 8.21
CA ARG A 288 7.59 22.81 8.73
C ARG A 288 8.79 22.38 7.90
N THR A 289 8.95 21.07 7.71
CA THR A 289 10.07 20.50 6.94
C THR A 289 10.06 21.01 5.51
N SER A 290 8.86 21.06 4.90
CA SER A 290 8.69 21.54 3.53
C SER A 290 9.10 22.99 3.35
N PHE A 291 8.68 23.89 4.25
CA PHE A 291 9.07 25.30 4.17
C PHE A 291 10.52 25.54 4.52
N LEU A 292 11.07 24.80 5.50
CA LEU A 292 12.50 24.90 5.83
C LEU A 292 13.38 24.45 4.68
N ASP A 293 13.06 23.31 4.05
CA ASP A 293 13.82 22.78 2.91
C ASP A 293 13.73 23.71 1.68
N ALA A 294 12.58 24.36 1.47
CA ALA A 294 12.38 25.32 0.39
C ALA A 294 12.90 26.75 0.70
N ASN A 295 13.53 26.94 1.86
CA ASN A 295 13.96 28.26 2.37
C ASN A 295 12.82 29.31 2.43
N LYS A 296 11.59 28.85 2.66
CA LYS A 296 10.35 29.63 2.78
C LYS A 296 10.08 30.03 4.24
N ALA A 297 11.08 30.66 4.85
CA ALA A 297 10.98 31.19 6.21
C ALA A 297 9.83 32.22 6.42
N PRO A 298 9.50 33.12 5.46
CA PRO A 298 8.35 34.01 5.61
C PRO A 298 7.01 33.28 5.72
N GLU A 299 6.79 32.26 4.88
CA GLU A 299 5.55 31.47 4.88
C GLU A 299 5.43 30.65 6.17
N LEU A 300 6.56 30.13 6.65
CA LEU A 300 6.64 29.44 7.92
C LEU A 300 6.37 30.37 9.11
N TYR A 301 6.88 31.61 9.07
CA TYR A 301 6.57 32.63 10.07
C TYR A 301 5.06 32.89 10.09
N LYS A 302 4.48 33.22 8.94
CA LYS A 302 3.05 33.49 8.76
C LYS A 302 2.17 32.33 9.23
N LEU A 303 2.60 31.09 9.00
CA LEU A 303 1.88 29.91 9.45
C LEU A 303 1.66 29.91 10.96
N TYR A 304 2.69 30.18 11.74
CA TYR A 304 2.61 30.13 13.21
C TYR A 304 2.22 31.45 13.86
N SER A 305 2.48 32.59 13.23
CA SER A 305 2.11 33.89 13.80
C SER A 305 0.68 34.30 13.46
N GLU A 306 0.18 33.94 12.28
CA GLU A 306 -1.13 34.41 11.78
C GLU A 306 -2.17 33.30 11.64
N GLN A 307 -1.78 32.08 11.24
CA GLN A 307 -2.75 31.02 10.90
C GLN A 307 -3.01 30.03 12.04
N TYR A 308 -1.95 29.58 12.74
CA TYR A 308 -2.02 28.52 13.75
C TYR A 308 -1.09 28.79 14.95
N PRO A 309 -1.30 29.89 15.71
CA PRO A 309 -0.51 30.20 16.89
C PRO A 309 -0.60 29.14 18.00
N GLU A 310 -1.74 28.47 18.14
CA GLU A 310 -1.94 27.40 19.10
C GLU A 310 -1.03 26.19 18.85
N GLU A 311 -0.71 25.91 17.60
CA GLU A 311 0.15 24.79 17.21
C GLU A 311 1.62 25.06 17.57
N LEU A 312 2.02 26.33 17.66
CA LEU A 312 3.35 26.70 18.11
C LEU A 312 3.55 26.37 19.60
N GLU A 313 2.54 26.64 20.43
CA GLU A 313 2.56 26.30 21.86
C GLU A 313 2.53 24.78 22.07
N GLN A 314 1.75 24.04 21.26
CA GLN A 314 1.78 22.58 21.32
C GLN A 314 3.15 22.01 20.91
N PHE A 315 3.76 22.56 19.85
CA PHE A 315 5.06 22.13 19.38
C PHE A 315 6.13 22.25 20.47
N LYS A 316 6.10 23.33 21.26
CA LYS A 316 6.99 23.54 22.41
C LYS A 316 6.88 22.44 23.47
N ILE A 317 5.68 21.91 23.69
CA ILE A 317 5.41 20.86 24.68
C ILE A 317 5.84 19.49 24.15
N ILE A 318 5.52 19.20 22.88
CA ILE A 318 5.73 17.90 22.26
C ILE A 318 7.21 17.66 21.95
N ASP A 319 7.90 18.68 21.45
CA ASP A 319 9.29 18.58 21.00
C ASP A 319 10.03 19.89 21.26
N SER A 320 10.42 20.09 22.52
CA SER A 320 11.08 21.32 22.98
C SER A 320 12.37 21.63 22.21
N ASP A 321 13.09 20.60 21.79
CA ASP A 321 14.38 20.74 21.14
C ASP A 321 14.22 21.24 19.71
N ASN A 322 13.35 20.61 18.91
CA ASN A 322 13.05 21.10 17.57
C ASN A 322 12.27 22.43 17.62
N TYR A 323 11.49 22.68 18.67
CA TYR A 323 10.91 23.99 18.91
C TYR A 323 11.98 25.07 19.05
N PHE A 324 13.04 24.87 19.85
CA PHE A 324 14.12 25.86 19.96
C PHE A 324 14.87 26.06 18.64
N LYS A 325 15.14 24.99 17.87
CA LYS A 325 15.73 25.10 16.52
C LYS A 325 14.85 25.93 15.59
N PHE A 326 13.54 25.70 15.65
CA PHE A 326 12.56 26.48 14.90
C PHE A 326 12.56 27.94 15.33
N MET A 327 12.53 28.22 16.63
CA MET A 327 12.51 29.60 17.14
C MET A 327 13.78 30.37 16.77
N ALA A 328 14.94 29.70 16.74
CA ALA A 328 16.17 30.30 16.25
C ALA A 328 16.02 30.78 14.80
N ALA A 329 15.51 29.91 13.91
CA ALA A 329 15.23 30.26 12.52
C ALA A 329 14.16 31.35 12.36
N TYR A 330 13.10 31.28 13.15
CA TYR A 330 11.99 32.21 13.15
C TYR A 330 12.46 33.63 13.51
N HIS A 331 13.26 33.76 14.57
CA HIS A 331 13.78 35.05 15.01
C HIS A 331 14.86 35.60 14.09
N GLU A 332 15.69 34.73 13.52
CA GLU A 332 16.66 35.13 12.50
C GLU A 332 15.94 35.78 11.32
N PHE A 333 14.91 35.11 10.78
CA PHE A 333 14.11 35.64 9.69
C PHE A 333 13.38 36.94 10.07
N SER A 334 12.94 37.06 11.32
CA SER A 334 12.27 38.26 11.84
C SER A 334 13.21 39.46 12.05
N GLY A 335 14.48 39.38 11.63
CA GLY A 335 15.47 40.43 11.84
C GLY A 335 15.87 40.61 13.31
N LYS A 336 15.74 39.56 14.13
CA LYS A 336 16.05 39.57 15.58
C LYS A 336 17.22 38.63 15.89
N PRO A 337 18.46 38.96 15.47
CA PRO A 337 19.60 38.05 15.56
C PRO A 337 19.95 37.67 17.01
N ASP A 338 19.79 38.58 17.98
CA ASP A 338 20.05 38.28 19.39
C ASP A 338 19.09 37.21 19.94
N SER A 339 17.82 37.28 19.52
CA SER A 339 16.83 36.26 19.88
C SER A 339 17.14 34.92 19.20
N ALA A 340 17.58 34.95 17.94
CA ALA A 340 18.00 33.75 17.24
C ALA A 340 19.17 33.05 17.95
N GLU A 341 20.20 33.82 18.30
CA GLU A 341 21.38 33.37 19.06
C GLU A 341 20.97 32.73 20.39
N TYR A 342 20.08 33.38 21.15
CA TYR A 342 19.56 32.85 22.41
C TYR A 342 18.94 31.45 22.25
N TYR A 343 18.13 31.25 21.21
CA TYR A 343 17.50 29.96 20.95
C TYR A 343 18.49 28.90 20.44
N PHE A 344 19.49 29.28 19.63
CA PHE A 344 20.59 28.38 19.29
C PHE A 344 21.34 27.91 20.53
N GLN A 345 21.68 28.83 21.43
CA GLN A 345 22.38 28.48 22.68
C GLN A 345 21.54 27.58 23.59
N LYS A 346 20.22 27.79 23.65
CA LYS A 346 19.31 26.91 24.39
C LYS A 346 19.37 25.47 23.90
N VAL A 347 19.28 25.26 22.59
CA VAL A 347 19.28 23.89 22.07
C VAL A 347 20.67 23.24 22.10
N ILE A 348 21.74 24.03 21.92
CA ILE A 348 23.12 23.55 22.15
C ILE A 348 23.28 23.07 23.60
N LYS A 349 22.78 23.84 24.58
CA LYS A 349 22.80 23.44 25.99
C LYS A 349 21.98 22.17 26.23
N ALA A 350 20.76 22.09 25.68
CA ALA A 350 19.93 20.90 25.78
C ALA A 350 20.63 19.65 25.23
N TYR A 351 21.26 19.75 24.06
CA TYR A 351 22.01 18.64 23.44
C TYR A 351 23.31 18.30 24.17
N SER A 352 23.92 19.24 24.88
CA SER A 352 25.07 18.92 25.74
C SER A 352 24.68 18.14 27.00
N GLN A 353 23.40 18.21 27.40
CA GLN A 353 22.86 17.57 28.60
C GLN A 353 22.10 16.28 28.27
N SER A 354 21.81 16.03 26.99
CA SER A 354 21.08 14.86 26.50
C SER A 354 21.92 14.05 25.52
N ASN A 355 21.56 12.77 25.32
CA ASN A 355 22.17 11.95 24.25
C ASN A 355 21.48 12.26 22.91
N ALA A 356 21.66 13.49 22.42
CA ALA A 356 21.12 13.89 21.13
C ALA A 356 21.76 13.04 20.02
N GLY A 357 20.94 12.53 19.10
CA GLY A 357 21.45 11.77 17.96
C GLY A 357 22.35 12.62 17.06
N PHE A 358 23.40 12.03 16.51
CA PHE A 358 24.37 12.73 15.64
C PHE A 358 23.73 13.49 14.47
N GLY A 359 22.59 13.01 13.94
CA GLY A 359 21.85 13.72 12.88
C GLY A 359 21.29 15.07 13.34
N ASN A 360 20.80 15.13 14.58
CA ASN A 360 20.31 16.36 15.18
C ASN A 360 21.45 17.34 15.43
N ILE A 361 22.57 16.84 15.96
CA ILE A 361 23.80 17.60 16.20
C ILE A 361 24.32 18.22 14.89
N TYR A 362 24.46 17.40 13.83
CA TYR A 362 24.82 17.87 12.49
C TYR A 362 23.90 19.00 12.02
N SER A 363 22.57 18.77 12.02
CA SER A 363 21.61 19.77 11.49
C SER A 363 21.64 21.08 12.26
N LEU A 364 21.85 21.02 13.58
CA LEU A 364 21.94 22.18 14.45
C LEU A 364 23.19 23.00 14.14
N TYR A 365 24.36 22.37 14.18
CA TYR A 365 25.63 23.08 14.04
C TYR A 365 25.85 23.58 12.62
N LEU A 366 25.35 22.88 11.60
CA LEU A 366 25.35 23.37 10.23
C LEU A 366 24.59 24.70 10.13
N ARG A 367 23.37 24.75 10.68
CA ARG A 367 22.52 25.95 10.64
C ARG A 367 23.06 27.07 11.51
N TYR A 368 23.62 26.74 12.66
CA TYR A 368 24.27 27.71 13.55
C TYR A 368 25.51 28.31 12.89
N GLY A 369 26.30 27.50 12.17
CA GLY A 369 27.42 28.00 11.37
C GLY A 369 26.96 28.98 10.29
N ASP A 370 25.89 28.62 9.55
CA ASP A 370 25.27 29.51 8.55
C ASP A 370 24.81 30.84 9.15
N PHE A 371 24.17 30.79 10.33
CA PHE A 371 23.77 31.98 11.07
C PHE A 371 24.98 32.85 11.45
N LYS A 372 26.06 32.25 11.98
CA LYS A 372 27.27 32.98 12.37
C LYS A 372 28.01 33.61 11.19
N VAL A 373 28.03 32.96 10.03
CA VAL A 373 28.53 33.59 8.79
C VAL A 373 27.75 34.86 8.46
N ARG A 374 26.41 34.82 8.53
CA ARG A 374 25.57 36.00 8.28
C ARG A 374 25.77 37.12 9.30
N MET A 375 26.09 36.76 10.54
CA MET A 375 26.46 37.73 11.58
C MET A 375 27.88 38.27 11.47
N GLY A 376 28.69 37.78 10.52
CA GLY A 376 30.09 38.18 10.36
C GLY A 376 31.07 37.52 11.32
N ASP A 377 30.63 36.57 12.16
CA ASP A 377 31.49 35.84 13.10
C ASP A 377 32.02 34.55 12.46
N GLN A 378 33.04 34.72 11.61
CA GLN A 378 33.68 33.61 10.89
C GLN A 378 34.31 32.58 11.85
N LYS A 379 34.81 33.00 13.01
CA LYS A 379 35.48 32.11 13.97
C LYS A 379 34.49 31.14 14.61
N LEU A 380 33.34 31.63 15.08
CA LEU A 380 32.30 30.76 15.61
C LEU A 380 31.64 29.92 14.51
N ALA A 381 31.48 30.47 13.31
CA ALA A 381 30.97 29.70 12.18
C ALA A 381 31.85 28.49 11.85
N LEU A 382 33.17 28.70 11.78
CA LEU A 382 34.13 27.62 11.54
C LEU A 382 34.04 26.53 12.61
N LYS A 383 34.01 26.93 13.89
CA LYS A 383 33.86 25.98 15.01
C LYS A 383 32.57 25.16 14.89
N ALA A 384 31.45 25.80 14.53
CA ALA A 384 30.18 25.13 14.33
C ALA A 384 30.24 24.13 13.16
N TYR A 385 30.80 24.53 12.01
CA TYR A 385 30.93 23.61 10.88
C TYR A 385 31.82 22.40 11.17
N LEU A 386 32.89 22.56 11.97
CA LEU A 386 33.73 21.44 12.41
C LEU A 386 32.92 20.44 13.25
N LEU A 387 32.16 20.92 14.24
CA LEU A 387 31.28 20.07 15.06
C LEU A 387 30.20 19.38 14.21
N SER A 388 29.67 20.06 13.20
CA SER A 388 28.73 19.48 12.24
C SER A 388 29.38 18.36 11.41
N PHE A 389 30.62 18.54 10.96
CA PHE A 389 31.35 17.56 10.16
C PHE A 389 31.75 16.33 11.00
N GLU A 390 32.18 16.54 12.24
CA GLU A 390 32.44 15.46 13.20
C GLU A 390 31.20 14.60 13.44
N ALA A 391 30.05 15.24 13.73
CA ALA A 391 28.80 14.53 13.96
C ALA A 391 28.38 13.66 12.77
N VAL A 392 28.50 14.16 11.54
CA VAL A 392 28.10 13.39 10.36
C VAL A 392 29.07 12.25 10.01
N ASN A 393 30.35 12.34 10.40
CA ASN A 393 31.29 11.23 10.23
C ASN A 393 30.89 9.98 11.02
N HIS A 394 30.16 10.14 12.13
CA HIS A 394 29.58 9.00 12.86
C HIS A 394 28.34 8.38 12.18
N LEU A 395 27.69 9.09 11.24
CA LEU A 395 26.45 8.63 10.59
C LEU A 395 26.70 7.83 9.30
N ASN A 396 27.92 7.84 8.76
CA ASN A 396 28.23 7.29 7.43
C ASN A 396 27.29 7.78 6.31
N ASN A 397 26.79 9.02 6.41
CA ASN A 397 25.91 9.62 5.42
C ASN A 397 26.69 10.55 4.48
N THR A 398 27.08 10.03 3.31
CA THR A 398 27.90 10.76 2.32
C THR A 398 27.30 12.09 1.88
N LYS A 399 25.96 12.18 1.74
CA LYS A 399 25.30 13.44 1.35
C LYS A 399 25.52 14.53 2.39
N HIS A 400 25.33 14.22 3.67
CA HIS A 400 25.52 15.17 4.75
C HIS A 400 27.02 15.50 4.95
N GLN A 401 27.91 14.50 4.77
CA GLN A 401 29.37 14.71 4.81
C GLN A 401 29.79 15.71 3.74
N LEU A 402 29.28 15.54 2.51
CA LEU A 402 29.55 16.43 1.38
C LEU A 402 29.11 17.87 1.67
N ILE A 403 27.91 18.05 2.25
CA ILE A 403 27.39 19.39 2.61
C ILE A 403 28.28 20.06 3.67
N ALA A 404 28.62 19.35 4.75
CA ALA A 404 29.46 19.89 5.81
C ALA A 404 30.89 20.17 5.32
N ALA A 405 31.48 19.27 4.54
CA ALA A 405 32.80 19.46 3.92
C ALA A 405 32.81 20.68 2.99
N LYS A 406 31.74 20.88 2.21
CA LYS A 406 31.59 22.07 1.36
C LYS A 406 31.61 23.36 2.18
N LYS A 407 30.86 23.43 3.29
CA LYS A 407 30.84 24.61 4.18
C LYS A 407 32.22 24.90 4.77
N LEU A 408 32.95 23.85 5.19
CA LEU A 408 34.31 23.98 5.70
C LEU A 408 35.28 24.46 4.61
N LYS A 409 35.23 23.86 3.43
CA LYS A 409 35.99 24.30 2.26
C LYS A 409 35.75 25.79 1.97
N ASP A 410 34.49 26.21 1.88
CA ASP A 410 34.12 27.58 1.53
C ASP A 410 34.60 28.58 2.59
N ILE A 411 34.48 28.27 3.89
CA ILE A 411 34.92 29.18 4.97
C ILE A 411 36.45 29.26 5.10
N TYR A 412 37.18 28.16 4.91
CA TYR A 412 38.65 28.18 4.97
C TYR A 412 39.25 28.97 3.79
N VAL A 413 38.66 28.83 2.60
CA VAL A 413 39.02 29.64 1.42
C VAL A 413 38.75 31.12 1.69
N ALA A 414 37.57 31.46 2.22
CA ALA A 414 37.23 32.85 2.56
C ALA A 414 38.11 33.46 3.66
N SER A 415 38.64 32.64 4.57
CA SER A 415 39.50 33.05 5.68
C SER A 415 41.00 33.06 5.33
N ASN A 416 41.36 32.75 4.06
CA ASN A 416 42.73 32.67 3.56
C ASN A 416 43.65 31.68 4.34
N GLN A 417 43.08 30.61 4.88
CA GLN A 417 43.81 29.54 5.57
C GLN A 417 44.21 28.45 4.58
N GLY A 418 45.28 28.69 3.84
CA GLY A 418 45.64 27.93 2.63
C GLY A 418 45.78 26.41 2.84
N ASN A 419 46.40 25.97 3.94
CA ASN A 419 46.66 24.55 4.19
C ASN A 419 45.37 23.77 4.47
N GLU A 420 44.55 24.28 5.39
CA GLU A 420 43.26 23.69 5.77
C GLU A 420 42.26 23.76 4.60
N ALA A 421 42.27 24.85 3.83
CA ALA A 421 41.47 24.99 2.62
C ALA A 421 41.78 23.87 1.62
N VAL A 422 43.06 23.61 1.34
CA VAL A 422 43.47 22.52 0.42
C VAL A 422 43.01 21.16 0.93
N GLN A 423 43.14 20.89 2.24
CA GLN A 423 42.67 19.63 2.83
C GLN A 423 41.16 19.43 2.63
N PHE A 424 40.34 20.45 2.93
CA PHE A 424 38.90 20.33 2.76
C PHE A 424 38.43 20.35 1.31
N ILE A 425 39.21 20.95 0.38
CA ILE A 425 39.00 20.79 -1.07
C ILE A 425 39.15 19.31 -1.45
N GLN A 426 40.21 18.64 -1.00
CA GLN A 426 40.44 17.22 -1.29
C GLN A 426 39.36 16.32 -0.70
N ILE A 427 38.98 16.55 0.57
CA ILE A 427 37.89 15.82 1.23
C ILE A 427 36.57 16.02 0.48
N PHE A 428 36.26 17.26 0.09
CA PHE A 428 35.04 17.57 -0.68
C PHE A 428 35.01 16.83 -2.02
N HIS A 429 36.09 16.86 -2.80
CA HIS A 429 36.15 16.14 -4.08
C HIS A 429 36.03 14.62 -3.90
N SER A 430 36.74 14.04 -2.93
CA SER A 430 36.62 12.60 -2.64
C SER A 430 35.20 12.18 -2.24
N LEU A 431 34.52 13.00 -1.43
CA LEU A 431 33.12 12.78 -1.07
C LEU A 431 32.17 12.99 -2.25
N GLN A 432 32.49 13.92 -3.15
CA GLN A 432 31.72 14.17 -4.37
C GLN A 432 31.82 12.98 -5.32
N ASP A 433 33.03 12.49 -5.60
CA ASP A 433 33.24 11.29 -6.43
C ASP A 433 32.51 10.08 -5.85
N ARG A 434 32.54 9.90 -4.53
CA ARG A 434 31.77 8.85 -3.85
C ARG A 434 30.27 9.05 -3.98
N ALA A 435 29.78 10.28 -3.86
CA ALA A 435 28.35 10.58 -4.01
C ALA A 435 27.88 10.31 -5.45
N ASP A 436 28.70 10.68 -6.44
CA ASP A 436 28.42 10.46 -7.86
C ASP A 436 28.43 8.96 -8.19
N SER A 437 29.39 8.19 -7.64
CA SER A 437 29.38 6.72 -7.75
C SER A 437 28.14 6.09 -7.12
N LEU A 438 27.73 6.53 -5.93
CA LEU A 438 26.52 6.04 -5.27
C LEU A 438 25.25 6.42 -6.05
N GLN A 439 25.24 7.57 -6.72
CA GLN A 439 24.14 7.96 -7.60
C GLN A 439 24.10 7.07 -8.84
N HIS A 440 25.25 6.77 -9.45
CA HIS A 440 25.34 5.84 -10.57
C HIS A 440 24.82 4.45 -10.21
N ASP A 441 25.24 3.90 -9.06
CA ASP A 441 24.75 2.62 -8.56
C ASP A 441 23.22 2.62 -8.37
N ARG A 442 22.66 3.74 -7.88
CA ARG A 442 21.21 3.91 -7.75
C ARG A 442 20.50 3.97 -9.09
N ASP A 443 21.08 4.62 -10.09
CA ASP A 443 20.52 4.68 -11.44
C ASP A 443 20.50 3.30 -12.10
N ILE A 444 21.52 2.46 -11.85
CA ILE A 444 21.54 1.05 -12.26
C ILE A 444 20.40 0.29 -11.58
N VAL A 445 20.27 0.39 -10.25
CA VAL A 445 19.19 -0.27 -9.50
C VAL A 445 17.82 0.19 -10.01
N LYS A 446 17.65 1.48 -10.30
CA LYS A 446 16.42 2.03 -10.90
C LYS A 446 16.10 1.35 -12.23
N MET A 447 17.07 1.25 -13.13
CA MET A 447 16.90 0.61 -14.42
C MET A 447 16.54 -0.88 -14.27
N GLU A 448 17.18 -1.58 -13.34
CA GLU A 448 16.87 -2.98 -13.03
C GLU A 448 15.45 -3.16 -12.48
N LEU A 449 14.99 -2.23 -11.63
CA LEU A 449 13.63 -2.25 -11.08
C LEU A 449 12.58 -1.96 -12.15
N GLU A 450 12.85 -1.00 -13.05
CA GLU A 450 11.96 -0.70 -14.18
C GLU A 450 11.86 -1.89 -15.14
N ASN A 451 12.99 -2.48 -15.52
CA ASN A 451 13.04 -3.66 -16.36
C ASN A 451 12.36 -4.88 -15.69
N GLY A 452 12.65 -5.11 -14.40
CA GLY A 452 12.02 -6.18 -13.63
C GLY A 452 10.50 -6.06 -13.56
N ALA A 453 9.98 -4.84 -13.36
CA ALA A 453 8.55 -4.58 -13.40
C ALA A 453 7.94 -4.88 -14.79
N GLN A 454 8.61 -4.45 -15.87
CA GLN A 454 8.15 -4.69 -17.24
C GLN A 454 8.13 -6.19 -17.58
N ILE A 455 9.18 -6.93 -17.24
CA ILE A 455 9.25 -8.39 -17.46
C ILE A 455 8.09 -9.08 -16.75
N LEU A 456 7.81 -8.72 -15.50
CA LEU A 456 6.73 -9.35 -14.75
C LEU A 456 5.34 -9.01 -15.33
N GLN A 457 5.13 -7.76 -15.75
CA GLN A 457 3.90 -7.37 -16.44
C GLN A 457 3.72 -8.15 -17.75
N LEU A 458 4.80 -8.36 -18.51
CA LEU A 458 4.76 -9.16 -19.73
C LEU A 458 4.44 -10.63 -19.43
N GLN A 459 5.06 -11.23 -18.41
CA GLN A 459 4.76 -12.60 -17.98
C GLN A 459 3.28 -12.77 -17.63
N LYS A 460 2.71 -11.84 -16.87
CA LYS A 460 1.28 -11.87 -16.55
C LYS A 460 0.38 -11.72 -17.77
N ARG A 461 0.73 -10.83 -18.71
CA ARG A 461 -0.01 -10.74 -19.99
C ARG A 461 0.03 -12.07 -20.75
N LEU A 462 1.21 -12.69 -20.86
CA LEU A 462 1.35 -13.98 -21.54
C LEU A 462 0.56 -15.10 -20.85
N GLU A 463 0.54 -15.16 -19.51
CA GLU A 463 -0.28 -16.11 -18.75
C GLU A 463 -1.78 -15.90 -19.04
N THR A 464 -2.25 -14.65 -19.03
CA THR A 464 -3.66 -14.34 -19.34
C THR A 464 -4.00 -14.70 -20.80
N GLU A 465 -3.11 -14.42 -21.75
CA GLU A 465 -3.30 -14.80 -23.15
C GLU A 465 -3.33 -16.31 -23.36
N GLN A 466 -2.48 -17.06 -22.64
CA GLN A 466 -2.50 -18.53 -22.67
C GLN A 466 -3.81 -19.07 -22.11
N LEU A 467 -4.29 -18.53 -20.98
CA LEU A 467 -5.59 -18.88 -20.41
C LEU A 467 -6.73 -18.59 -21.41
N HIS A 468 -6.68 -17.43 -22.06
CA HIS A 468 -7.64 -17.05 -23.11
C HIS A 468 -7.60 -18.03 -24.29
N LYS A 469 -6.42 -18.43 -24.76
CA LYS A 469 -6.27 -19.44 -25.83
C LYS A 469 -6.84 -20.80 -25.42
N VAL A 470 -6.59 -21.25 -24.19
CA VAL A 470 -7.15 -22.51 -23.67
C VAL A 470 -8.67 -22.44 -23.65
N HIS A 471 -9.25 -21.35 -23.12
CA HIS A 471 -10.71 -21.16 -23.12
C HIS A 471 -11.27 -21.09 -24.55
N GLN A 472 -10.61 -20.38 -25.46
CA GLN A 472 -11.03 -20.30 -26.87
C GLN A 472 -11.00 -21.68 -27.54
N ASN A 473 -10.00 -22.49 -27.26
CA ASN A 473 -9.92 -23.86 -27.78
C ASN A 473 -11.05 -24.75 -27.22
N GLN A 474 -11.39 -24.61 -25.94
CA GLN A 474 -12.54 -25.31 -25.36
C GLN A 474 -13.85 -24.91 -26.06
N TYR A 475 -14.06 -23.61 -26.31
CA TYR A 475 -15.23 -23.15 -27.06
C TYR A 475 -15.27 -23.68 -28.49
N ASN A 476 -14.14 -23.71 -29.17
CA ASN A 476 -14.04 -24.29 -30.52
C ASN A 476 -14.36 -25.79 -30.51
N LEU A 477 -13.88 -26.54 -29.50
CA LEU A 477 -14.17 -27.97 -29.36
C LEU A 477 -15.66 -28.21 -29.12
N ILE A 478 -16.30 -27.41 -28.25
CA ILE A 478 -17.75 -27.48 -28.02
C ILE A 478 -18.52 -27.15 -29.32
N ALA A 479 -18.10 -26.13 -30.07
CA ALA A 479 -18.73 -25.78 -31.34
C ALA A 479 -18.59 -26.89 -32.40
N VAL A 480 -17.42 -27.53 -32.50
CA VAL A 480 -17.19 -28.69 -33.36
C VAL A 480 -18.07 -29.87 -32.94
N PHE A 481 -18.18 -30.14 -31.63
CA PHE A 481 -19.05 -31.20 -31.12
C PHE A 481 -20.52 -30.97 -31.49
N ILE A 482 -21.03 -29.75 -31.29
CA ILE A 482 -22.39 -29.38 -31.70
C ILE A 482 -22.58 -29.54 -33.22
N GLY A 483 -21.60 -29.10 -34.03
CA GLY A 483 -21.62 -29.27 -35.48
C GLY A 483 -21.62 -30.73 -35.93
N LEU A 484 -20.88 -31.60 -35.23
CA LEU A 484 -20.85 -33.03 -35.48
C LEU A 484 -22.18 -33.71 -35.13
N VAL A 485 -22.80 -33.35 -34.01
CA VAL A 485 -24.15 -33.83 -33.66
C VAL A 485 -25.17 -33.41 -34.72
N LEU A 486 -25.11 -32.16 -35.20
CA LEU A 486 -25.95 -31.69 -36.30
C LEU A 486 -25.73 -32.50 -37.58
N PHE A 487 -24.48 -32.80 -37.93
CA PHE A 487 -24.15 -33.61 -39.10
C PHE A 487 -24.71 -35.04 -38.99
N ILE A 488 -24.56 -35.69 -37.83
CA ILE A 488 -25.15 -37.02 -37.56
C ILE A 488 -26.66 -36.96 -37.71
N LEU A 489 -27.30 -35.90 -37.22
CA LEU A 489 -28.74 -35.72 -37.32
C LEU A 489 -29.20 -35.60 -38.79
N LEU A 490 -28.46 -34.85 -39.62
CA LEU A 490 -28.70 -34.76 -41.06
C LEU A 490 -28.47 -36.09 -41.78
N ALA A 491 -27.43 -36.84 -41.42
CA ALA A 491 -27.13 -38.16 -41.97
C ALA A 491 -28.18 -39.21 -41.57
N ALA A 492 -28.70 -39.15 -40.34
CA ALA A 492 -29.74 -40.06 -39.85
C ALA A 492 -31.03 -40.00 -40.68
N VAL A 493 -31.32 -38.85 -41.30
CA VAL A 493 -32.43 -38.70 -42.25
C VAL A 493 -32.20 -39.51 -43.52
N GLN A 494 -30.96 -39.58 -44.01
CA GLN A 494 -30.61 -40.36 -45.21
C GLN A 494 -30.56 -41.87 -44.91
N LEU A 495 -30.13 -42.26 -43.71
CA LEU A 495 -29.92 -43.66 -43.30
C LEU A 495 -31.19 -44.38 -42.81
N HIS A 496 -32.39 -43.81 -43.04
CA HIS A 496 -33.69 -44.42 -42.66
C HIS A 496 -33.82 -44.80 -41.17
N VAL A 497 -33.09 -44.13 -40.27
CA VAL A 497 -33.12 -44.34 -38.81
C VAL A 497 -34.53 -44.09 -38.24
N PRO A 498 -35.09 -44.89 -37.31
CA PRO A 498 -36.48 -44.75 -36.82
C PRO A 498 -36.85 -43.36 -36.25
N ILE A 499 -38.11 -42.96 -36.41
CA ILE A 499 -38.59 -41.57 -36.19
C ILE A 499 -38.35 -41.12 -34.74
N TRP A 500 -38.51 -42.01 -33.77
CA TRP A 500 -38.32 -41.68 -32.37
C TRP A 500 -36.88 -41.23 -32.05
N ILE A 501 -35.86 -41.83 -32.71
CA ILE A 501 -34.46 -41.43 -32.53
C ILE A 501 -34.24 -40.02 -33.07
N ILE A 502 -34.80 -39.67 -34.23
CA ILE A 502 -34.68 -38.33 -34.83
C ILE A 502 -35.29 -37.27 -33.89
N ARG A 503 -36.43 -37.57 -33.26
CA ARG A 503 -37.07 -36.68 -32.27
C ARG A 503 -36.21 -36.49 -31.03
N THR A 504 -35.73 -37.58 -30.43
CA THR A 504 -34.89 -37.51 -29.22
C THR A 504 -33.56 -36.79 -29.48
N LEU A 505 -32.88 -37.10 -30.60
CA LEU A 505 -31.60 -36.49 -30.94
C LEU A 505 -31.76 -35.00 -31.31
N GLY A 506 -32.86 -34.63 -31.98
CA GLY A 506 -33.20 -33.23 -32.25
C GLY A 506 -33.45 -32.43 -30.99
N PHE A 507 -34.27 -32.95 -30.09
CA PHE A 507 -34.49 -32.33 -28.78
C PHE A 507 -33.18 -32.13 -28.00
N LEU A 508 -32.34 -33.17 -27.91
CA LEU A 508 -31.06 -33.11 -27.22
C LEU A 508 -30.08 -32.11 -27.87
N PHE A 509 -30.04 -32.06 -29.20
CA PHE A 509 -29.22 -31.09 -29.94
C PHE A 509 -29.62 -29.65 -29.61
N PHE A 510 -30.92 -29.34 -29.60
CA PHE A 510 -31.37 -28.00 -29.26
C PHE A 510 -31.07 -27.65 -27.80
N ILE A 511 -31.23 -28.57 -26.85
CA ILE A 511 -30.79 -28.32 -25.46
C ILE A 511 -29.31 -27.92 -25.41
N PHE A 512 -28.42 -28.70 -26.05
CA PHE A 512 -26.99 -28.38 -26.05
C PHE A 512 -26.67 -27.07 -26.77
N LEU A 513 -27.35 -26.78 -27.87
CA LEU A 513 -27.18 -25.54 -28.63
C LEU A 513 -27.58 -24.32 -27.76
N PHE A 514 -28.73 -24.39 -27.11
CA PHE A 514 -29.23 -23.31 -26.27
C PHE A 514 -28.40 -23.13 -25.00
N GLU A 515 -27.98 -24.22 -24.35
CA GLU A 515 -27.04 -24.18 -23.22
C GLU A 515 -25.72 -23.50 -23.61
N PHE A 516 -25.17 -23.83 -24.77
CA PHE A 516 -23.96 -23.19 -25.30
C PHE A 516 -24.15 -21.68 -25.56
N PHE A 517 -25.29 -21.29 -26.15
CA PHE A 517 -25.64 -19.88 -26.33
C PHE A 517 -25.75 -19.15 -24.99
N ILE A 518 -26.39 -19.76 -23.99
CA ILE A 518 -26.52 -19.20 -22.64
C ILE A 518 -25.15 -19.00 -22.01
N ILE A 519 -24.26 -20.01 -22.05
CA ILE A 519 -22.90 -19.89 -21.49
C ILE A 519 -22.11 -18.77 -22.18
N LYS A 520 -22.23 -18.63 -23.52
CA LYS A 520 -21.54 -17.59 -24.27
C LYS A 520 -22.10 -16.19 -23.99
N LEU A 521 -23.42 -16.07 -23.89
CA LEU A 521 -24.10 -14.82 -23.57
C LEU A 521 -23.85 -14.41 -22.11
N ASP A 522 -23.80 -15.36 -21.17
CA ASP A 522 -23.56 -15.08 -19.76
C ASP A 522 -22.27 -14.30 -19.54
N LYS A 523 -21.19 -14.67 -20.25
CA LYS A 523 -19.93 -13.90 -20.23
C LYS A 523 -20.09 -12.46 -20.72
N GLN A 524 -20.86 -12.22 -21.79
CA GLN A 524 -21.11 -10.87 -22.30
C GLN A 524 -21.99 -10.05 -21.33
N ILE A 525 -22.99 -10.71 -20.73
CA ILE A 525 -23.88 -10.11 -19.74
C ILE A 525 -23.10 -9.69 -18.49
N HIS A 526 -22.12 -10.49 -18.07
CA HIS A 526 -21.30 -10.17 -16.91
C HIS A 526 -20.49 -8.87 -17.09
N HIS A 527 -19.90 -8.67 -18.28
CA HIS A 527 -19.20 -7.42 -18.62
C HIS A 527 -20.15 -6.22 -18.73
N LEU A 528 -21.35 -6.40 -19.28
CA LEU A 528 -22.35 -5.33 -19.42
C LEU A 528 -22.91 -4.86 -18.07
N THR A 529 -23.05 -5.77 -17.09
CA THR A 529 -23.77 -5.48 -15.84
C THR A 529 -22.90 -4.95 -14.71
N HIS A 530 -21.57 -4.85 -14.92
CA HIS A 530 -20.62 -4.34 -13.92
C HIS A 530 -20.80 -5.01 -12.54
N GLU A 531 -21.04 -6.33 -12.55
CA GLU A 531 -21.17 -7.17 -11.34
C GLU A 531 -22.34 -6.85 -10.39
N VAL A 532 -23.31 -6.02 -10.81
CA VAL A 532 -24.49 -5.74 -9.97
C VAL A 532 -25.45 -6.95 -9.98
N PRO A 533 -25.69 -7.64 -8.84
CA PRO A 533 -26.36 -8.95 -8.84
C PRO A 533 -27.79 -8.97 -9.40
N TRP A 534 -28.61 -7.96 -9.08
CA TRP A 534 -30.01 -7.92 -9.52
C TRP A 534 -30.16 -7.63 -11.01
N LYS A 535 -29.23 -6.86 -11.61
CA LYS A 535 -29.21 -6.58 -13.06
C LYS A 535 -28.89 -7.85 -13.83
N LEU A 536 -27.88 -8.59 -13.35
CA LEU A 536 -27.47 -9.87 -13.90
C LEU A 536 -28.62 -10.88 -13.84
N PHE A 537 -29.30 -10.99 -12.69
CA PHE A 537 -30.45 -11.87 -12.54
C PHE A 537 -31.60 -11.52 -13.48
N THR A 538 -31.97 -10.23 -13.55
CA THR A 538 -33.07 -9.76 -14.41
C THR A 538 -32.79 -10.05 -15.88
N LEU A 539 -31.56 -9.79 -16.34
CA LEU A 539 -31.19 -10.01 -17.74
C LEU A 539 -31.19 -11.52 -18.08
N LYS A 540 -30.74 -12.37 -17.15
CA LYS A 540 -30.84 -13.84 -17.29
C LYS A 540 -32.29 -14.30 -17.41
N VAL A 541 -33.19 -13.81 -16.56
CA VAL A 541 -34.62 -14.17 -16.61
C VAL A 541 -35.26 -13.75 -17.94
N VAL A 542 -34.96 -12.55 -18.43
CA VAL A 542 -35.42 -12.07 -19.74
C VAL A 542 -34.88 -12.96 -20.86
N LEU A 543 -33.58 -13.30 -20.81
CA LEU A 543 -32.94 -14.17 -21.79
C LEU A 543 -33.61 -15.55 -21.83
N PHE A 544 -33.82 -16.19 -20.68
CA PHE A 544 -34.52 -17.47 -20.58
C PHE A 544 -35.93 -17.39 -21.12
N SER A 545 -36.67 -16.33 -20.80
CA SER A 545 -38.04 -16.11 -21.26
C SER A 545 -38.14 -15.97 -22.78
N MET A 546 -37.10 -15.45 -23.44
CA MET A 546 -37.02 -15.36 -24.91
C MET A 546 -36.52 -16.65 -25.57
N LEU A 547 -35.53 -17.32 -24.96
CA LEU A 547 -34.91 -18.52 -25.52
C LEU A 547 -35.82 -19.75 -25.45
N LEU A 548 -36.62 -19.91 -24.39
CA LEU A 548 -37.46 -21.09 -24.18
C LEU A 548 -38.57 -21.24 -25.26
N PRO A 549 -39.32 -20.18 -25.61
CA PRO A 549 -40.26 -20.24 -26.73
C PRO A 549 -39.56 -20.45 -28.08
N LEU A 550 -38.41 -19.80 -28.27
CA LEU A 550 -37.60 -19.94 -29.50
C LEU A 550 -37.10 -21.37 -29.68
N HIS A 551 -36.67 -22.02 -28.60
CA HIS A 551 -36.25 -23.43 -28.59
C HIS A 551 -37.37 -24.34 -29.10
N HIS A 552 -38.56 -24.25 -28.52
CA HIS A 552 -39.68 -25.09 -28.93
C HIS A 552 -40.14 -24.81 -30.36
N TRP A 553 -40.04 -23.56 -30.82
CA TRP A 553 -40.38 -23.19 -32.19
C TRP A 553 -39.39 -23.81 -33.21
N LEU A 554 -38.08 -23.67 -32.97
CA LEU A 554 -37.05 -24.25 -33.83
C LEU A 554 -37.08 -25.78 -33.84
N GLU A 555 -37.26 -26.41 -32.67
CA GLU A 555 -37.39 -27.85 -32.55
C GLU A 555 -38.53 -28.36 -33.41
N LYS A 556 -39.73 -27.76 -33.31
CA LYS A 556 -40.89 -28.14 -34.10
C LYS A 556 -40.61 -28.01 -35.60
N ILE A 557 -40.02 -26.91 -36.05
CA ILE A 557 -39.73 -26.68 -37.47
C ILE A 557 -38.75 -27.73 -38.00
N VAL A 558 -37.62 -27.91 -37.32
CA VAL A 558 -36.56 -28.81 -37.79
C VAL A 558 -37.00 -30.26 -37.70
N VAL A 559 -37.59 -30.70 -36.59
CA VAL A 559 -38.08 -32.08 -36.46
C VAL A 559 -39.20 -32.36 -37.47
N HIS A 560 -40.13 -31.44 -37.68
CA HIS A 560 -41.19 -31.61 -38.67
C HIS A 560 -40.62 -31.71 -40.09
N TYR A 561 -39.70 -30.81 -40.45
CA TYR A 561 -39.00 -30.84 -41.75
C TYR A 561 -38.27 -32.16 -42.00
N LEU A 562 -37.55 -32.68 -41.00
CA LEU A 562 -36.78 -33.93 -41.14
C LEU A 562 -37.68 -35.17 -41.23
N VAL A 563 -38.82 -35.17 -40.53
CA VAL A 563 -39.82 -36.25 -40.59
C VAL A 563 -40.56 -36.24 -41.93
N GLU A 564 -40.96 -35.08 -42.42
CA GLU A 564 -41.64 -34.91 -43.71
C GLU A 564 -40.74 -35.32 -44.87
N LYS A 565 -39.47 -34.88 -44.85
CA LYS A 565 -38.47 -35.22 -45.88
C LYS A 565 -38.14 -36.71 -45.94
N ARG A 566 -38.22 -37.41 -44.81
CA ARG A 566 -38.13 -38.87 -44.76
C ARG A 566 -39.34 -39.52 -45.41
N ALA A 567 -40.55 -39.04 -45.13
CA ALA A 567 -41.78 -39.58 -45.71
C ALA A 567 -41.84 -39.43 -47.23
N SER A 568 -41.21 -38.39 -47.79
CA SER A 568 -41.15 -38.13 -49.24
C SER A 568 -40.10 -38.96 -50.03
N GLY A 569 -39.44 -39.95 -49.42
CA GLY A 569 -38.60 -40.91 -50.14
C GLY A 569 -37.31 -40.36 -50.75
N GLY A 570 -36.62 -39.45 -50.06
CA GLY A 570 -35.20 -39.15 -50.32
C GLY A 570 -34.84 -38.51 -51.67
N ARG A 571 -35.78 -37.97 -52.45
CA ARG A 571 -35.40 -37.15 -53.61
C ARG A 571 -34.89 -35.78 -53.14
N LEU A 572 -33.61 -35.52 -53.38
CA LEU A 572 -32.95 -34.23 -53.13
C LEU A 572 -33.69 -33.11 -53.87
N ILE A 573 -34.56 -32.38 -53.16
CA ILE A 573 -34.80 -30.98 -53.53
C ILE A 573 -33.43 -30.31 -53.40
N LYS A 574 -32.88 -29.79 -54.51
CA LYS A 574 -31.69 -28.94 -54.50
C LYS A 574 -31.90 -27.90 -53.41
N PHE A 575 -31.20 -28.06 -52.29
CA PHE A 575 -31.21 -27.08 -51.22
C PHE A 575 -30.62 -25.83 -51.86
N ASN A 576 -31.47 -24.85 -52.18
CA ASN A 576 -31.02 -23.66 -52.87
C ASN A 576 -30.24 -22.83 -51.85
N PHE A 577 -28.93 -23.10 -51.74
CA PHE A 577 -27.99 -22.41 -50.86
C PHE A 577 -28.01 -20.89 -51.09
N GLN A 578 -28.57 -20.46 -52.22
CA GLN A 578 -28.79 -19.07 -52.60
C GLN A 578 -29.66 -18.31 -51.59
N ILE A 579 -30.68 -18.94 -50.99
CA ILE A 579 -31.52 -18.25 -49.97
C ILE A 579 -30.72 -17.96 -48.69
N ILE A 580 -29.83 -18.87 -48.30
CA ILE A 580 -28.99 -18.68 -47.10
C ILE A 580 -27.82 -17.74 -47.41
N SER A 581 -27.23 -17.80 -48.62
CA SER A 581 -26.17 -16.86 -49.03
C SER A 581 -26.69 -15.44 -49.18
N ASP A 582 -27.90 -15.25 -49.72
CA ASP A 582 -28.53 -13.95 -49.87
C ASP A 582 -28.90 -13.36 -48.49
N TRP A 583 -29.29 -14.23 -47.55
CA TRP A 583 -29.54 -13.83 -46.16
C TRP A 583 -28.25 -13.42 -45.43
N PHE A 584 -27.14 -14.16 -45.60
CA PHE A 584 -25.84 -13.82 -45.02
C PHE A 584 -25.21 -12.57 -45.65
N GLN A 585 -25.33 -12.36 -46.97
CA GLN A 585 -24.86 -11.15 -47.64
C GLN A 585 -25.62 -9.89 -47.20
N LYS A 586 -26.89 -10.03 -46.82
CA LYS A 586 -27.69 -8.92 -46.28
C LYS A 586 -27.26 -8.52 -44.87
N TRP A 587 -26.71 -9.46 -44.10
CA TRP A 587 -26.31 -9.27 -42.70
C TRP A 587 -24.87 -8.74 -42.55
N ASN A 588 -23.99 -8.99 -43.53
CA ASN A 588 -22.59 -8.54 -43.54
C ASN A 588 -22.37 -7.15 -44.17
N LYS A 589 -23.42 -6.37 -44.44
CA LYS A 589 -23.25 -4.98 -44.84
C LYS A 589 -23.04 -4.12 -43.59
N PRO A 590 -21.92 -3.37 -43.49
CA PRO A 590 -21.70 -2.47 -42.37
C PRO A 590 -22.76 -1.36 -42.40
N GLY A 591 -23.51 -1.24 -41.31
CA GLY A 591 -24.29 -0.06 -40.96
C GLY A 591 -23.54 0.73 -39.90
#